data_AF-A0A098C1F3-F1
#
_entry.id   AF-A0A098C1F3-F1
#
_cell.length_a   1.000
_cell.length_b   1.000
_cell.length_c   1.000
_cell.angle_alpha   90.00
_cell.angle_beta   90.00
_cell.angle_gamma   90.00
#
_symmetry.space_group_name_H-M   'P 1'
#
loop_
_entity.id
_entity.type
_entity.pdbx_description
1 polymer ?
#
loop_
_entity_poly.entity_id
_entity_poly.type
_entity_poly.pdbx_seq_one_letter_code
_entity_poly.pdbx_strand_id
1 'polypeptide(L)'
;MKENYNRNILLRCIVCGDTDLDCVENELSVKCNRCGKEYPGGYDELVELNQPYIDDEILRMKTEIEKDAQKALDDSFNKIFKGSKNFKIK
;
A
#
# COMPACT_ATOMS: atom_id res chain seq x y z
N MET A 1 -5.54 0.41 16.84
CA MET A 1 -4.43 0.57 15.90
C MET A 1 -3.90 -0.81 15.57
N LYS A 2 -3.68 -1.13 14.30
CA LYS A 2 -3.01 -2.40 13.91
C LYS A 2 -1.57 -2.41 14.42
N GLU A 3 -1.07 -3.60 14.77
CA GLU A 3 0.30 -3.76 15.27
C GLU A 3 1.36 -3.79 14.16
N ASN A 4 0.96 -3.98 12.89
CA ASN A 4 1.87 -4.02 11.75
C ASN A 4 1.22 -3.46 10.48
N TYR A 5 1.97 -2.65 9.72
CA TYR A 5 1.56 -2.04 8.44
C TYR A 5 2.43 -2.49 7.25
N ASN A 6 3.27 -3.51 7.41
CA ASN A 6 4.11 -4.03 6.33
C ASN A 6 3.27 -4.39 5.10
N ARG A 7 3.68 -3.88 3.93
CA ARG A 7 3.11 -4.23 2.62
C ARG A 7 4.22 -4.69 1.68
N ASN A 8 3.92 -5.69 0.88
CA ASN A 8 4.71 -6.06 -0.28
C ASN A 8 3.96 -5.56 -1.52
N ILE A 9 4.61 -4.71 -2.32
CA ILE A 9 4.03 -4.17 -3.54
C ILE A 9 4.59 -4.98 -4.71
N LEU A 10 3.71 -5.75 -5.37
CA LEU A 10 4.06 -6.43 -6.61
C LEU A 10 4.05 -5.43 -7.76
N LEU A 11 5.16 -5.39 -8.51
CA LEU A 11 5.24 -4.62 -9.74
C LEU A 11 4.29 -5.19 -10.79
N ARG A 12 3.80 -4.31 -11.64
CA ARG A 12 2.76 -4.61 -12.63
C ARG A 12 3.26 -4.26 -14.02
N CYS A 13 2.81 -5.01 -15.00
CA CYS A 13 2.93 -4.63 -16.39
C CYS A 13 2.10 -3.37 -16.67
N ILE A 14 2.72 -2.30 -17.19
CA ILE A 14 2.02 -1.05 -17.51
C ILE A 14 1.01 -1.18 -18.65
N VAL A 15 1.10 -2.24 -19.45
CA VAL A 15 0.21 -2.48 -20.59
C VAL A 15 -1.06 -3.22 -20.18
N CYS A 16 -0.91 -4.32 -19.45
CA CYS A 16 -2.02 -5.23 -19.17
C CYS A 16 -2.38 -5.37 -17.69
N GLY A 17 -1.61 -4.73 -16.79
CA GLY A 17 -1.81 -4.73 -15.35
C GLY A 17 -1.44 -6.03 -14.63
N ASP A 18 -0.98 -7.05 -15.34
CA ASP A 18 -0.60 -8.34 -14.76
C ASP A 18 0.73 -8.24 -14.00
N THR A 19 0.92 -9.10 -13.01
CA THR A 19 2.14 -9.21 -12.18
C THR A 19 3.01 -10.40 -12.58
N ASP A 20 2.54 -11.24 -13.51
CA ASP A 20 3.30 -12.36 -14.07
C ASP A 20 4.40 -11.84 -15.02
N LEU A 21 5.61 -11.72 -14.46
CA LEU A 21 6.76 -11.07 -15.05
C LEU A 21 7.99 -11.99 -14.93
N ASP A 22 8.59 -12.34 -16.07
CA ASP A 22 9.81 -13.14 -16.15
C ASP A 22 11.02 -12.25 -16.37
N CYS A 23 12.08 -12.48 -15.60
CA CYS A 23 13.40 -11.90 -15.87
C CYS A 23 14.12 -12.76 -16.90
N VAL A 24 14.39 -12.20 -18.08
CA VAL A 24 15.11 -12.92 -19.14
C VAL A 24 16.63 -12.76 -18.93
N GLU A 25 17.35 -13.87 -19.18
CA GLU A 25 18.78 -14.13 -18.96
C GLU A 25 19.66 -12.90 -18.70
N ASN A 26 20.18 -12.84 -17.46
CA ASN A 26 21.08 -11.83 -16.86
C ASN A 26 20.44 -10.58 -16.24
N GLU A 27 19.13 -10.59 -15.92
CA GLU A 27 18.41 -9.48 -15.25
C GLU A 27 18.33 -8.17 -16.05
N LEU A 28 18.87 -8.17 -17.28
CA LEU A 28 18.89 -6.98 -18.14
C LEU A 28 17.52 -6.68 -18.75
N SER A 29 16.60 -7.64 -18.77
CA SER A 29 15.26 -7.39 -19.27
C SER A 29 14.19 -8.17 -18.52
N VAL A 30 13.02 -7.56 -18.42
CA VAL A 30 11.82 -8.16 -17.82
C VAL A 30 10.77 -8.32 -18.91
N LYS A 31 10.02 -9.42 -18.91
CA LYS A 31 8.95 -9.69 -19.87
C LYS A 31 7.67 -10.03 -19.15
N CYS A 32 6.56 -9.44 -19.57
CA CYS A 32 5.24 -9.84 -19.11
C CYS A 32 4.77 -11.11 -19.83
N ASN A 33 4.51 -12.17 -19.07
CA ASN A 33 4.09 -13.47 -19.61
C ASN A 33 2.70 -13.42 -20.26
N ARG A 34 1.83 -12.51 -19.80
CA ARG A 34 0.47 -12.38 -20.31
C ARG A 34 0.36 -11.64 -21.64
N CYS A 35 1.02 -10.49 -21.79
CA CYS A 35 0.90 -9.65 -22.99
C CYS A 35 2.15 -9.62 -23.86
N GLY A 36 3.25 -10.24 -23.41
CA GLY A 36 4.51 -10.28 -24.13
C GLY A 36 5.31 -8.99 -24.12
N LYS A 37 4.88 -7.94 -23.40
CA LYS A 37 5.64 -6.68 -23.29
C LYS A 37 7.00 -6.94 -22.65
N GLU A 38 8.04 -6.47 -23.31
CA GLU A 38 9.43 -6.51 -22.83
C GLU A 38 9.88 -5.14 -22.33
N TYR A 39 10.62 -5.14 -21.23
CA TYR A 39 11.22 -4.02 -20.52
C TYR A 39 12.74 -4.18 -20.61
N PRO A 40 13.38 -3.57 -21.63
CA PRO A 40 14.82 -3.73 -21.88
C PRO A 40 15.72 -3.02 -20.86
N GLY A 41 15.16 -2.17 -19.99
CA GLY A 41 15.84 -1.61 -18.83
C GLY A 41 15.66 -2.45 -17.57
N GLY A 42 15.10 -3.66 -17.69
CA GLY A 42 15.02 -4.64 -16.61
C GLY A 42 14.12 -4.19 -15.46
N TYR A 43 14.55 -4.53 -14.24
CA TYR A 43 13.81 -4.24 -13.02
C TYR A 43 13.68 -2.73 -12.75
N ASP A 44 14.74 -1.96 -12.97
CA ASP A 44 14.75 -0.52 -12.68
C ASP A 44 13.75 0.24 -13.55
N GLU A 45 13.71 -0.05 -14.86
CA GLU A 45 12.68 0.51 -15.76
C GLU A 45 11.27 0.18 -15.25
N LEU A 46 11.06 -1.06 -14.82
CA LEU A 46 9.75 -1.47 -14.34
C LEU A 46 9.37 -0.77 -13.03
N VAL A 47 10.32 -0.55 -12.12
CA VAL A 47 10.12 0.23 -10.89
C VAL A 47 9.77 1.67 -11.20
N GLU A 48 10.52 2.33 -12.09
CA GLU A 48 10.25 3.72 -12.51
C GLU A 48 8.85 3.87 -13.08
N LEU A 49 8.45 2.94 -13.94
CA LEU A 49 7.12 2.91 -14.55
C LEU A 49 6.00 2.61 -13.55
N ASN A 50 6.30 1.91 -12.46
CA ASN A 50 5.35 1.61 -11.39
C ASN A 50 5.34 2.67 -10.27
N GLN A 51 6.19 3.70 -10.31
CA GLN A 51 6.25 4.73 -9.26
C GLN A 51 4.88 5.35 -8.93
N PRO A 52 4.05 5.76 -9.92
CA PRO A 52 2.73 6.30 -9.61
C PRO A 52 1.84 5.32 -8.84
N TYR A 53 1.95 4.03 -9.15
CA TYR A 53 1.22 2.99 -8.44
C TYR A 53 1.77 2.76 -7.02
N ILE A 54 3.08 2.79 -6.85
CA ILE A 54 3.75 2.68 -5.55
C ILE A 54 3.34 3.87 -4.65
N ASP A 55 3.34 5.08 -5.18
CA ASP A 55 2.94 6.30 -4.49
C ASP A 55 1.48 6.24 -4.03
N ASP A 56 0.59 5.74 -4.88
CA ASP A 56 -0.83 5.53 -4.54
C ASP A 56 -0.99 4.52 -3.39
N GLU A 57 -0.22 3.43 -3.38
CA GLU A 57 -0.24 2.45 -2.28
C GLU A 57 0.31 3.03 -0.97
N ILE A 58 1.36 3.86 -1.04
CA ILE A 58 1.89 4.59 0.11
C ILE A 58 0.83 5.55 0.67
N LEU A 59 0.13 6.29 -0.19
CA LEU A 59 -0.91 7.22 0.23
C LEU A 59 -2.06 6.48 0.92
N ARG A 60 -2.52 5.36 0.35
CA ARG A 60 -3.56 4.51 0.96
C ARG A 60 -3.14 4.01 2.33
N MET A 61 -1.89 3.55 2.47
CA MET A 61 -1.36 3.10 3.75
C MET A 61 -1.36 4.23 4.78
N LYS A 62 -0.93 5.45 4.41
CA LYS A 62 -0.98 6.62 5.30
C LYS A 62 -2.40 6.91 5.76
N THR A 63 -3.36 6.95 4.85
CA THR A 63 -4.78 7.17 5.19
C THR A 63 -5.34 6.09 6.11
N GLU A 64 -4.95 4.83 5.94
CA GLU A 64 -5.35 3.75 6.86
C GLU A 64 -4.78 3.95 8.26
N ILE A 65 -3.50 4.32 8.37
CA ILE A 65 -2.86 4.61 9.66
C ILE A 65 -3.57 5.77 10.37
N GLU A 66 -3.87 6.85 9.65
CA GLU A 66 -4.58 8.02 10.19
C GLU A 66 -5.96 7.65 10.72
N LYS A 67 -6.74 6.88 9.94
CA LYS A 67 -8.06 6.41 10.35
C LYS A 67 -7.99 5.51 11.58
N ASP A 68 -7.02 4.60 11.64
CA ASP A 68 -6.82 3.71 12.79
C ASP A 68 -6.41 4.48 14.06
N ALA A 69 -5.59 5.52 13.92
CA ALA A 69 -5.21 6.40 15.01
C ALA A 69 -6.40 7.23 15.52
N GLN A 70 -7.16 7.85 14.60
CA GLN A 70 -8.36 8.62 14.95
C GLN A 70 -9.38 7.75 15.67
N LYS A 71 -9.66 6.56 15.14
CA LYS A 71 -10.58 5.60 15.78
C LYS A 71 -10.11 5.20 17.17
N ALA A 72 -8.81 4.97 17.37
CA ALA A 72 -8.27 4.62 18.68
C ALA A 72 -8.44 5.75 19.71
N LEU A 73 -8.29 7.01 19.29
CA LEU A 73 -8.57 8.17 20.13
C LEU A 73 -10.05 8.27 20.44
N ASP A 74 -10.92 8.19 19.44
CA ASP A 74 -12.37 8.26 19.60
C ASP A 74 -12.90 7.16 20.52
N ASP A 75 -12.40 5.93 20.37
CA ASP A 75 -12.74 4.80 21.24
C ASP A 75 -12.27 5.04 22.69
N SER A 76 -11.09 5.65 22.87
CA SER A 76 -10.56 5.97 24.20
C SER A 76 -11.38 7.06 24.88
N PHE A 77 -11.68 8.16 24.18
CA PHE A 77 -12.56 9.20 24.68
C PHE A 77 -13.96 8.66 25.01
N ASN A 78 -14.57 7.92 24.08
CA ASN A 78 -15.90 7.33 24.30
C ASN A 78 -15.93 6.37 25.49
N LYS A 79 -14.86 5.60 25.74
CA LYS A 79 -14.76 4.73 26.93
C LYS A 79 -14.70 5.55 28.22
N ILE A 80 -13.90 6.62 28.25
CA ILE A 80 -13.80 7.51 29.41
C ILE A 80 -15.16 8.17 29.71
N PHE A 81 -15.82 8.72 28.68
CA PHE A 81 -17.13 9.36 28.84
C PHE A 81 -18.26 8.37 29.16
N LYS A 82 -18.29 7.17 28.57
CA LYS A 82 -19.27 6.12 28.92
C LYS A 82 -19.07 5.52 30.32
N GLY A 83 -17.83 5.51 30.83
CA GLY A 83 -17.52 5.14 32.20
C GLY A 83 -17.91 6.22 33.24
N SER A 84 -18.08 7.47 32.81
CA SER A 84 -18.49 8.57 33.66
C SER A 84 -20.01 8.60 33.90
N LYS A 85 -20.55 7.62 34.64
CA LYS A 85 -21.92 7.71 35.21
C LYS A 85 -22.12 8.88 36.20
N ASN A 86 -21.08 9.68 36.46
CA ASN A 86 -21.05 10.72 37.51
C ASN A 86 -20.69 12.14 37.06
N PHE A 87 -20.49 12.44 35.77
CA PHE A 87 -20.23 13.83 35.36
C PHE A 87 -21.54 14.60 35.14
N LYS A 88 -22.21 14.96 36.25
CA LYS A 88 -23.19 16.05 36.23
C LYS A 88 -22.41 17.37 36.16
N ILE A 89 -22.37 17.98 34.97
CA ILE A 89 -22.02 19.39 34.86
C ILE A 89 -23.15 20.16 35.54
N LYS A 90 -22.80 20.91 36.58
CA LYS A 90 -23.71 21.78 37.32
C LYS A 90 -23.64 23.19 36.75
#